data_AF-A0A1X7PZB6-F1
#
_entry.id   AF-A0A1X7PZB6-F1
#
_cell.length_a   1.000
_cell.length_b   1.000
_cell.length_c   1.000
_cell.angle_alpha   90.00
_cell.angle_beta   90.00
_cell.angle_gamma   90.00
#
_symmetry.space_group_name_H-M   'P 1'
#
loop_
_entity.id
_entity.type
_entity.pdbx_description
1 polymer ?
#
loop_
_entity_poly.entity_id
_entity_poly.type
_entity_poly.pdbx_seq_one_letter_code
_entity_poly.pdbx_strand_id
1 'polypeptide(L)'
;MPRLKPLALHGLALAGLLVLAAAIATYRGALWPFDIRATLLMTGAGLATVLSAWAPLWLLVGGVSALLDRPGHRAALWLITVWTAIVLHAAIGPLLGFAPLPVLGIGGLIALYLVPAGLAVLTGSALHPALPRRRRRLFA
;
A
#
# COMPACT_ATOMS: atom_id res chain seq x y z
N MET A 1 21.01 13.30 -16.75
CA MET A 1 19.60 12.88 -16.55
C MET A 1 19.42 11.84 -15.42
N PRO A 2 19.81 12.09 -14.15
CA PRO A 2 19.74 11.09 -13.09
C PRO A 2 18.35 10.90 -12.43
N ARG A 3 17.40 11.81 -12.64
CA ARG A 3 16.07 11.78 -11.99
C ARG A 3 14.99 10.95 -12.69
N LEU A 4 15.19 10.58 -13.96
CA LEU A 4 14.21 9.81 -14.75
C LEU A 4 14.10 8.35 -14.27
N LYS A 5 15.23 7.74 -13.91
CA LYS A 5 15.30 6.35 -13.43
C LYS A 5 14.46 6.09 -12.17
N PRO A 6 14.57 6.88 -11.09
CA PRO A 6 13.75 6.66 -9.90
C PRO A 6 12.26 6.93 -10.15
N LEU A 7 11.90 7.92 -10.99
CA LEU A 7 10.50 8.20 -11.29
C LEU A 7 9.84 7.05 -12.08
N ALA A 8 10.56 6.50 -13.08
CA ALA A 8 10.11 5.34 -13.84
C ALA A 8 9.93 4.10 -12.95
N LEU A 9 10.84 3.87 -11.99
CA LEU A 9 10.72 2.77 -11.03
C LEU A 9 9.50 2.92 -10.10
N HIS A 10 9.20 4.13 -9.64
CA HIS A 10 7.98 4.38 -8.85
C HIS A 10 6.72 4.20 -9.71
N GLY A 11 6.73 4.69 -10.95
CA GLY A 11 5.63 4.49 -11.90
C GLY A 11 5.37 3.01 -12.18
N LEU A 12 6.42 2.22 -12.41
CA LEU A 12 6.32 0.77 -12.60
C LEU A 12 5.80 0.07 -11.34
N ALA A 13 6.30 0.43 -10.16
CA ALA A 13 5.83 -0.15 -8.90
C ALA A 13 4.35 0.18 -8.65
N LEU A 14 3.94 1.43 -8.90
CA LEU A 14 2.54 1.84 -8.80
C LEU A 14 1.65 1.08 -9.79
N ALA A 15 2.07 0.97 -11.06
CA ALA A 15 1.34 0.22 -12.07
C ALA A 15 1.20 -1.26 -11.67
N GLY A 16 2.26 -1.88 -11.17
CA GLY A 16 2.23 -3.25 -10.66
C GLY A 16 1.25 -3.43 -9.49
N LEU A 17 1.23 -2.49 -8.54
CA LEU A 17 0.27 -2.50 -7.44
C LEU A 17 -1.19 -2.35 -7.92
N LEU A 18 -1.44 -1.49 -8.91
CA LEU A 18 -2.78 -1.31 -9.46
C LEU A 18 -3.27 -2.55 -10.23
N VAL A 19 -2.40 -3.17 -11.03
CA VAL A 19 -2.70 -4.43 -11.71
C VAL A 19 -2.99 -5.53 -10.69
N LEU A 20 -2.19 -5.61 -9.62
CA LEU A 20 -2.40 -6.57 -8.54
C LEU A 20 -3.72 -6.32 -7.81
N ALA A 21 -4.06 -5.06 -7.54
CA ALA A 21 -5.33 -4.68 -6.91
C ALA A 21 -6.52 -5.11 -7.77
N ALA A 22 -6.47 -4.83 -9.07
CA ALA A 22 -7.48 -5.25 -10.02
C ALA A 22 -7.62 -6.77 -10.04
N ALA A 23 -6.51 -7.49 -10.20
CA ALA A 23 -6.50 -8.95 -10.18
C ALA A 23 -7.15 -9.51 -8.90
N ILE A 24 -6.77 -9.02 -7.72
CA ILE A 24 -7.33 -9.47 -6.44
C ILE A 24 -8.84 -9.18 -6.36
N ALA A 25 -9.26 -7.97 -6.76
CA ALA A 25 -10.66 -7.54 -6.66
C ALA A 25 -11.59 -8.33 -7.59
N THR A 26 -11.12 -8.74 -8.77
CA THR A 26 -11.98 -9.33 -9.80
C THR A 26 -11.70 -10.80 -10.11
N TYR A 27 -10.70 -11.43 -9.50
CA TYR A 27 -10.34 -12.82 -9.78
C TYR A 27 -11.52 -13.78 -9.60
N ARG A 28 -12.31 -13.60 -8.53
CA ARG A 28 -13.49 -14.46 -8.27
C ARG A 28 -14.70 -14.15 -9.16
N GLY A 29 -14.78 -12.94 -9.71
CA GLY A 29 -15.86 -12.53 -10.61
C GLY A 29 -15.55 -12.73 -12.09
N ALA A 30 -14.32 -13.15 -12.44
CA ALA A 30 -13.80 -13.20 -13.81
C ALA A 30 -14.02 -11.90 -14.62
N LEU A 31 -14.14 -10.75 -13.94
CA LEU A 31 -14.41 -9.46 -14.60
C LEU A 31 -13.17 -8.87 -15.28
N TRP A 32 -11.97 -9.25 -14.83
CA TRP A 32 -10.74 -8.89 -15.51
C TRP A 32 -10.27 -10.05 -16.40
N PRO A 33 -9.87 -9.80 -17.66
CA PRO A 33 -9.76 -8.50 -18.33
C PRO A 33 -11.00 -8.04 -19.12
N PHE A 34 -12.16 -8.69 -18.95
CA PHE A 34 -13.30 -8.56 -19.88
C PHE A 34 -14.20 -7.33 -19.67
N ASP A 35 -14.41 -6.87 -18.42
CA ASP A 35 -15.13 -5.64 -18.08
C ASP A 35 -14.25 -4.69 -17.24
N ILE A 36 -13.57 -3.79 -17.95
CA ILE A 36 -12.66 -2.80 -17.37
C ILE A 36 -13.41 -1.83 -16.44
N ARG A 37 -14.66 -1.45 -16.79
CA ARG A 37 -15.41 -0.46 -16.01
C ARG A 37 -15.80 -1.03 -14.65
N ALA A 38 -16.37 -2.24 -14.62
CA ALA A 38 -16.71 -2.91 -13.37
C ALA A 38 -15.44 -3.16 -12.53
N THR A 39 -14.35 -3.59 -13.17
CA THR A 39 -13.05 -3.81 -12.52
C THR A 39 -12.55 -2.56 -11.81
N LEU A 40 -12.55 -1.40 -12.48
CA LEU A 40 -12.10 -0.14 -11.90
C LEU A 40 -13.00 0.31 -10.74
N LEU A 41 -14.32 0.18 -10.88
CA LEU A 41 -15.26 0.56 -9.83
C LEU A 41 -15.11 -0.33 -8.59
N MET A 42 -15.02 -1.65 -8.76
CA MET A 42 -14.84 -2.59 -7.64
C MET A 42 -13.49 -2.39 -6.95
N THR A 43 -12.41 -2.25 -7.74
CA THR A 43 -11.06 -2.02 -7.20
C THR A 43 -10.99 -0.69 -6.45
N GLY A 44 -11.55 0.38 -7.04
CA GLY A 44 -11.61 1.70 -6.44
C GLY A 44 -12.42 1.72 -5.14
N ALA A 45 -13.60 1.10 -5.13
CA ALA A 45 -14.44 1.01 -3.94
C ALA A 45 -13.76 0.18 -2.82
N GLY A 46 -13.14 -0.95 -3.17
CA GLY A 46 -12.39 -1.77 -2.24
C GLY A 46 -11.21 -1.02 -1.62
N LEU A 47 -10.39 -0.37 -2.45
CA LEU A 47 -9.26 0.44 -1.98
C LEU A 47 -9.74 1.62 -1.13
N ALA A 48 -10.76 2.36 -1.55
CA ALA A 48 -11.30 3.49 -0.79
C ALA A 48 -11.80 3.07 0.60
N THR A 49 -12.45 1.90 0.68
CA THR A 49 -12.94 1.34 1.95
C THR A 49 -11.77 1.00 2.89
N VAL A 50 -10.75 0.30 2.38
CA VAL A 50 -9.57 -0.07 3.20
C VAL A 50 -8.74 1.15 3.59
N LEU A 51 -8.58 2.11 2.68
CA LEU A 51 -7.81 3.33 2.93
C LEU A 51 -8.49 4.23 3.95
N SER A 52 -9.81 4.39 3.88
CA SER A 52 -10.56 5.22 4.83
C SER A 52 -10.63 4.58 6.22
N ALA A 53 -10.92 3.29 6.32
CA ALA A 53 -11.06 2.61 7.61
C ALA A 53 -9.76 2.58 8.43
N TRP A 54 -8.60 2.58 7.75
CA TRP A 54 -7.29 2.51 8.39
C TRP A 54 -6.42 3.75 8.11
N ALA A 55 -7.05 4.89 7.82
CA ALA A 55 -6.35 6.11 7.43
C ALA A 55 -5.18 6.50 8.36
N PRO A 56 -5.31 6.44 9.71
CA PRO A 56 -4.20 6.76 10.61
C PRO A 56 -2.97 5.86 10.40
N LEU A 57 -3.16 4.56 10.15
CA LEU A 57 -2.09 3.61 9.88
C LEU A 57 -1.35 3.98 8.58
N TRP A 58 -2.09 4.28 7.51
CA TRP A 58 -1.49 4.62 6.22
C TRP A 58 -0.73 5.94 6.25
N LEU A 59 -1.26 6.94 6.96
CA LEU A 59 -0.56 8.22 7.17
C LEU A 59 0.73 8.03 7.96
N LEU A 60 0.71 7.23 9.02
CA LEU A 60 1.90 6.90 9.80
C LEU A 60 2.96 6.23 8.93
N VAL A 61 2.58 5.19 8.18
CA VAL A 61 3.49 4.44 7.29
C VAL A 61 4.04 5.32 6.18
N GLY A 62 3.21 6.17 5.57
CA GLY A 62 3.63 7.15 4.57
C GLY A 62 4.64 8.15 5.16
N GLY A 63 4.38 8.65 6.36
CA GLY A 63 5.30 9.54 7.08
C GLY A 63 6.64 8.88 7.38
N VAL A 64 6.63 7.67 7.95
CA VAL A 64 7.85 6.90 8.24
C VAL A 64 8.61 6.63 6.94
N SER A 65 7.92 6.19 5.88
CA SER A 65 8.52 5.93 4.58
C SER A 65 9.18 7.19 3.99
N ALA A 66 8.59 8.37 4.19
CA ALA A 66 9.20 9.62 3.74
C ALA A 66 10.54 9.93 4.42
N LEU A 67 10.78 9.40 5.62
CA LEU A 67 12.03 9.58 6.37
C LEU A 67 13.11 8.53 6.05
N LEU A 68 12.77 7.46 5.32
CA LEU A 68 13.71 6.37 5.03
C LEU A 68 14.56 6.64 3.78
N ASP A 69 15.88 6.64 3.92
CA ASP A 69 16.79 6.85 2.78
C ASP A 69 17.00 5.60 1.92
N ARG A 70 16.88 4.39 2.50
CA ARG A 70 17.29 3.14 1.86
C ARG A 70 16.11 2.33 1.33
N PRO A 71 16.19 1.76 0.10
CA PRO A 71 15.12 0.94 -0.47
C PRO A 71 14.84 -0.33 0.34
N GLY A 72 15.88 -0.96 0.91
CA GLY A 72 15.71 -2.14 1.76
C GLY A 72 14.88 -1.86 3.02
N HIS A 73 15.02 -0.68 3.63
CA HIS A 73 14.20 -0.31 4.79
C HIS A 73 12.74 -0.08 4.40
N ARG A 74 12.47 0.44 3.20
CA ARG A 74 11.11 0.63 2.67
C ARG A 74 10.44 -0.71 2.36
N ALA A 75 11.18 -1.67 1.81
CA ALA A 75 10.71 -3.02 1.61
C ALA A 75 10.39 -3.73 2.94
N ALA A 76 11.24 -3.58 3.96
CA ALA A 76 10.96 -4.08 5.30
C ALA A 76 9.73 -3.40 5.91
N LEU A 77 9.61 -2.07 5.80
CA LEU A 77 8.44 -1.32 6.26
C LEU A 77 7.16 -1.82 5.60
N TRP A 78 7.18 -2.12 4.30
CA TRP A 78 6.03 -2.68 3.60
C TRP A 78 5.58 -4.01 4.21
N LEU A 79 6.49 -4.96 4.40
CA LEU A 79 6.18 -6.26 5.00
C LEU A 79 5.68 -6.14 6.44
N ILE A 80 6.34 -5.30 7.25
CA ILE A 80 5.93 -5.02 8.64
C ILE A 80 4.53 -4.41 8.67
N THR A 81 4.22 -3.50 7.75
CA THR A 81 2.91 -2.86 7.64
C THR A 81 1.82 -3.87 7.31
N VAL A 82 2.07 -4.81 6.37
CA VAL A 82 1.12 -5.88 6.05
C VAL A 82 0.82 -6.72 7.29
N TRP A 83 1.84 -7.19 8.00
CA TRP A 83 1.65 -7.98 9.21
C TRP A 83 0.91 -7.21 10.31
N THR A 84 1.27 -5.93 10.51
CA THR A 84 0.60 -5.06 11.49
C THR A 84 -0.87 -4.89 11.14
N ALA A 85 -1.21 -4.67 9.87
CA ALA A 85 -2.58 -4.54 9.41
C ALA A 85 -3.38 -5.84 9.59
N ILE A 86 -2.76 -7.00 9.34
CA ILE A 86 -3.38 -8.32 9.59
C ILE A 86 -3.71 -8.50 11.07
N VAL A 87 -2.78 -8.17 11.97
CA VAL A 87 -3.00 -8.26 13.43
C VAL A 87 -4.10 -7.30 13.87
N LEU A 88 -4.05 -6.05 13.41
CA LEU A 88 -5.09 -5.06 13.70
C LEU A 88 -6.46 -5.50 13.16
N HIS A 89 -6.51 -6.07 11.96
CA HIS A 89 -7.73 -6.62 11.40
C HIS A 89 -8.29 -7.75 12.25
N ALA A 90 -7.45 -8.69 12.69
CA ALA A 90 -7.90 -9.77 13.55
C ALA A 90 -8.48 -9.26 14.87
N ALA A 91 -7.95 -8.15 15.40
CA ALA A 91 -8.41 -7.55 16.65
C ALA A 91 -9.70 -6.71 16.48
N ILE A 92 -9.76 -5.81 15.49
CA ILE A 92 -10.84 -4.81 15.37
C ILE A 92 -11.43 -4.67 13.96
N GLY A 93 -10.93 -5.42 12.98
CA GLY A 93 -11.43 -5.38 11.60
C GLY A 93 -12.93 -5.65 11.46
N PRO A 94 -13.51 -6.66 12.12
CA PRO A 94 -14.95 -6.92 12.07
C PRO A 94 -15.81 -5.77 12.61
N LEU A 95 -15.30 -5.02 13.60
CA LEU A 95 -15.99 -3.84 14.15
C LEU A 95 -16.06 -2.68 13.14
N LEU A 96 -15.16 -2.68 12.15
CA LEU A 96 -15.12 -1.71 11.05
C LEU A 96 -15.89 -2.18 9.81
N GLY A 97 -16.64 -3.29 9.91
CA GLY A 97 -17.44 -3.85 8.83
C GLY A 97 -16.69 -4.76 7.85
N PHE A 98 -15.45 -5.15 8.16
CA PHE A 98 -14.72 -6.13 7.35
C PHE A 98 -15.13 -7.57 7.69
N ALA A 99 -15.02 -8.47 6.71
CA ALA A 99 -15.22 -9.89 6.94
C ALA A 99 -14.19 -10.45 7.95
N PRO A 100 -14.59 -11.32 8.90
CA PRO A 100 -13.68 -11.82 9.93
C PRO A 100 -12.67 -12.83 9.36
N LEU A 101 -11.58 -13.05 10.11
CA LEU A 101 -10.48 -13.96 9.74
C LEU A 101 -10.94 -15.37 9.28
N PRO A 102 -11.91 -16.05 9.92
CA PRO A 102 -12.35 -17.36 9.46
C PRO A 102 -13.00 -17.37 8.05
N VAL A 103 -13.52 -16.22 7.61
CA VAL A 103 -14.16 -16.08 6.29
C VAL A 103 -13.14 -15.73 5.22
N LEU A 104 -12.20 -14.81 5.53
CA LEU A 104 -11.17 -14.38 4.57
C LEU A 104 -9.99 -15.35 4.48
N GLY A 105 -9.65 -16.01 5.59
CA GLY A 105 -8.40 -16.73 5.76
C GLY A 105 -7.17 -15.81 5.74
N ILE A 106 -6.00 -16.36 6.08
CA ILE A 106 -4.74 -15.61 6.10
C ILE A 106 -4.40 -15.09 4.70
N GLY A 107 -4.59 -15.89 3.65
CA GLY A 107 -4.34 -15.50 2.27
C GLY A 107 -5.20 -14.31 1.81
N GLY A 108 -6.48 -14.29 2.20
CA GLY A 108 -7.38 -13.17 1.90
C GLY A 108 -6.96 -11.88 2.61
N LEU A 109 -6.50 -11.97 3.86
CA LEU A 109 -5.97 -10.80 4.58
C LEU A 109 -4.67 -10.27 3.99
N ILE A 110 -3.74 -11.15 3.59
CA ILE A 110 -2.54 -10.73 2.86
C ILE A 110 -2.95 -9.98 1.60
N ALA A 111 -3.83 -10.54 0.79
CA ALA A 111 -4.30 -9.91 -0.44
C ALA A 111 -4.96 -8.54 -0.18
N LEU A 112 -5.76 -8.43 0.88
CA LEU A 112 -6.46 -7.20 1.27
C LEU A 112 -5.50 -6.05 1.62
N TYR A 113 -4.40 -6.34 2.31
CA TYR A 113 -3.50 -5.32 2.87
C TYR A 113 -2.21 -5.09 2.08
N LEU A 114 -1.84 -6.02 1.19
CA LEU A 114 -0.60 -5.94 0.43
C LEU A 114 -0.52 -4.66 -0.42
N VAL A 115 -1.59 -4.36 -1.16
CA VAL A 115 -1.65 -3.17 -2.03
C VAL A 115 -1.68 -1.86 -1.25
N PRO A 116 -2.63 -1.61 -0.32
CA PRO A 116 -2.69 -0.33 0.39
C PRO A 116 -1.42 -0.04 1.19
N ALA A 117 -0.79 -1.06 1.80
CA ALA A 117 0.50 -0.90 2.46
C ALA A 117 1.61 -0.46 1.47
N GLY A 118 1.64 -1.08 0.28
CA GLY A 118 2.58 -0.70 -0.77
C GLY A 118 2.36 0.72 -1.27
N LEU A 119 1.10 1.14 -1.45
CA LEU A 119 0.75 2.50 -1.83
C LEU A 119 1.23 3.51 -0.78
N ALA A 120 0.96 3.27 0.52
CA ALA A 120 1.42 4.15 1.59
C ALA A 120 2.95 4.32 1.58
N VAL A 121 3.70 3.22 1.42
CA VAL A 121 5.16 3.24 1.34
C VAL A 121 5.63 4.02 0.10
N LEU A 122 5.05 3.77 -1.07
CA LEU A 122 5.41 4.47 -2.31
C LEU A 122 5.10 5.97 -2.24
N THR A 123 3.95 6.35 -1.66
CA THR A 123 3.59 7.76 -1.46
C THR A 123 4.61 8.46 -0.57
N GLY A 124 4.98 7.86 0.56
CA GLY A 124 6.05 8.39 1.40
C GLY A 124 7.39 8.50 0.66
N SER A 125 7.71 7.50 -0.18
CA SER A 125 8.91 7.53 -1.03
C SER A 125 8.93 8.67 -2.03
N ALA A 126 7.80 8.97 -2.66
CA ALA A 126 7.66 10.09 -3.57
C ALA A 126 7.81 11.45 -2.84
N LEU A 127 7.44 11.52 -1.56
CA LEU A 127 7.56 12.74 -0.74
C LEU A 127 8.97 12.96 -0.17
N HIS A 128 9.78 11.91 -0.04
CA HIS A 128 11.13 11.98 0.51
C HIS A 128 12.02 13.10 -0.09
N PRO A 129 12.07 13.31 -1.44
CA PRO A 129 12.87 14.38 -2.03
C PRO A 129 12.41 15.80 -1.67
N ALA A 130 11.16 15.98 -1.22
CA ALA A 130 10.62 17.27 -0.85
C ALA A 130 10.98 17.69 0.59
N LEU A 131 11.52 16.77 1.40
CA LEU A 131 11.89 17.06 2.78
C LEU A 131 13.24 17.82 2.83
N PRO A 132 13.34 18.90 3.63
CA PRO A 132 14.57 19.65 3.77
C PRO A 132 15.65 18.74 4.34
N ARG A 133 16.69 18.45 3.54
CA ARG A 133 17.89 17.75 4.00
C ARG A 133 18.56 18.59 5.07
N ARG A 134 18.29 18.31 6.35
CA ARG A 134 19.11 18.81 7.46
C ARG A 134 20.52 18.30 7.20
N ARG A 135 21.36 19.16 6.62
CA ARG A 135 22.76 18.91 6.34
C ARG A 135 23.41 18.37 7.61
N ARG A 136 23.82 17.10 7.60
CA ARG A 136 24.84 16.57 8.50
C ARG A 136 26.16 17.32 8.23
N ARG A 137 26.26 18.55 8.71
CA ARG A 137 27.48 19.39 8.76
C ARG A 137 27.65 19.98 10.16
N LEU A 138 27.35 19.20 11.20
CA LEU A 138 27.58 19.62 12.59
C LEU A 138 28.59 18.72 13.32
N PHE A 139 29.23 17.78 12.63
CA PHE A 139 30.27 16.91 13.20
C PHE A 139 31.41 16.63 12.22
N ALA A 140 31.82 17.64 11.45
CA ALA A 140 33.07 17.62 10.69
C ALA A 140 33.99 18.70 11.27
#